data_AF-A0A6A1VGA4-F1
#
_entry.id   AF-A0A6A1VGA4-F1
#
_cell.length_a   1.000
_cell.length_b   1.000
_cell.length_c   1.000
_cell.angle_alpha   90.00
_cell.angle_beta   90.00
_cell.angle_gamma   90.00
#
_symmetry.space_group_name_H-M   'P 1'
#
loop_
_entity.id
_entity.type
_entity.pdbx_description
1 polymer ?
#
loop_
_entity_poly.entity_id
_entity_poly.type
_entity_poly.pdbx_seq_one_letter_code
_entity_poly.pdbx_strand_id
1 'polypeptide(L)'
;MKRLRVFINHNARFSGGPKCLSNELRVLDWAHYPLQSLPSNFSGNKLVVFRMHNNPFKEMGGGRFQNMTIIDFSGSKFLTKIPDLSRSPNLKEVVLKSCTNLVEVHHSVGFLDKLVTLNCWIVLNLRAFQKALS
;
A
#
# COMPACT_ATOMS: atom_id res chain seq x y z
N MET A 1 21.39 3.20 -4.66
CA MET A 1 20.92 2.07 -5.49
C MET A 1 19.99 2.59 -6.60
N LYS A 2 20.50 3.04 -7.76
CA LYS A 2 19.66 3.73 -8.77
C LYS A 2 18.88 2.80 -9.71
N ARG A 3 19.29 1.55 -9.88
CA ARG A 3 18.69 0.58 -10.81
C ARG A 3 17.96 -0.59 -10.13
N LEU A 4 17.70 -0.47 -8.82
CA LEU A 4 17.07 -1.54 -8.05
C LEU A 4 15.64 -1.77 -8.53
N ARG A 5 15.32 -3.02 -8.88
CA ARG A 5 13.99 -3.41 -9.37
C ARG A 5 13.17 -4.18 -8.34
N VAL A 6 13.84 -4.87 -7.42
CA VAL A 6 13.20 -5.69 -6.40
C VAL A 6 13.87 -5.35 -5.08
N PHE A 7 13.07 -4.99 -4.09
CA PHE A 7 13.49 -4.88 -2.71
C PHE A 7 12.54 -5.69 -1.84
N ILE A 8 13.09 -6.64 -1.09
CA ILE A 8 12.34 -7.50 -0.17
C ILE A 8 13.07 -7.48 1.16
N ASN A 9 12.36 -7.15 2.23
CA ASN A 9 12.85 -7.21 3.59
C ASN A 9 11.73 -7.59 4.57
N HIS A 10 11.85 -8.77 5.18
CA HIS A 10 10.93 -9.23 6.22
C HIS A 10 11.54 -9.22 7.63
N ASN A 11 12.86 -9.42 7.75
CA ASN A 11 13.51 -9.73 9.02
C ASN A 11 14.54 -8.68 9.48
N ALA A 12 15.02 -7.82 8.57
CA ALA A 12 15.98 -6.80 8.94
C ALA A 12 15.27 -5.58 9.55
N ARG A 13 15.76 -5.14 10.71
CA ARG A 13 15.33 -3.90 11.34
C ARG A 13 16.32 -2.80 10.99
N PHE A 14 15.83 -1.76 10.35
CA PHE A 14 16.63 -0.57 10.05
C PHE A 14 16.34 0.51 11.08
N SER A 15 17.38 1.10 11.66
CA SER A 15 17.26 2.24 12.59
C SER A 15 16.86 3.54 11.91
N GLY A 16 16.85 3.58 10.57
CA GLY A 16 16.39 4.70 9.76
C GLY A 16 15.94 4.24 8.38
N GLY A 17 15.13 5.05 7.70
CA GLY A 17 14.66 4.74 6.36
C GLY A 17 15.62 5.17 5.24
N PRO A 18 15.34 4.74 4.00
CA PRO A 18 16.15 5.11 2.85
C PRO A 18 16.03 6.61 2.56
N LYS A 19 17.15 7.28 2.27
CA LYS A 19 17.12 8.68 1.76
C LYS A 19 16.54 8.76 0.34
N CYS A 20 16.62 7.67 -0.42
CA CYS A 20 16.08 7.57 -1.77
C CYS A 20 15.71 6.12 -2.10
N LEU A 21 14.67 5.96 -2.92
CA LEU A 21 14.29 4.68 -3.54
C LEU A 21 14.52 4.75 -5.05
N SER A 22 14.78 3.61 -5.68
CA SER A 22 14.93 3.55 -7.13
C SER A 22 13.57 3.67 -7.81
N ASN A 23 13.43 4.60 -8.75
CA ASN A 23 12.25 4.67 -9.62
C ASN A 23 12.16 3.51 -10.63
N GLU A 24 13.14 2.59 -10.63
CA GLU A 24 13.06 1.32 -11.36
C GLU A 24 12.40 0.19 -10.54
N LEU A 25 12.04 0.43 -9.28
CA LEU A 25 11.39 -0.57 -8.44
C LEU A 25 10.09 -1.07 -9.09
N ARG A 26 9.99 -2.39 -9.19
CA ARG A 26 8.84 -3.19 -9.61
C ARG A 26 8.22 -3.92 -8.42
N VAL A 27 9.04 -4.33 -7.45
CA VAL A 27 8.60 -4.97 -6.22
C VAL A 27 9.20 -4.24 -5.04
N LEU A 28 8.35 -3.81 -4.12
CA LEU A 28 8.72 -3.27 -2.83
C LEU A 28 7.94 -4.04 -1.78
N ASP A 29 8.62 -4.94 -1.07
CA ASP A 29 8.08 -5.73 0.03
C ASP A 29 8.91 -5.43 1.28
N TRP A 30 8.42 -4.56 2.15
CA TRP A 30 9.20 -4.04 3.27
C TRP A 30 8.40 -4.05 4.57
N ALA A 31 8.48 -5.17 5.29
CA ALA A 31 7.90 -5.29 6.61
C ALA A 31 8.62 -4.38 7.61
N HIS A 32 7.86 -3.79 8.54
CA HIS A 32 8.38 -2.94 9.62
C HIS A 32 9.18 -1.74 9.10
N TYR A 33 8.76 -1.15 7.98
CA TYR A 33 9.38 0.05 7.45
C TYR A 33 9.41 1.18 8.50
N PRO A 34 10.55 1.87 8.71
CA PRO A 34 10.75 2.71 9.90
C PRO A 34 10.19 4.13 9.79
N LEU A 35 9.82 4.61 8.60
CA LEU A 35 9.36 6.01 8.40
C LEU A 35 7.85 6.08 8.13
N GLN A 36 7.24 7.23 8.40
CA GLN A 36 5.80 7.46 8.19
C GLN A 36 5.41 7.69 6.71
N SER A 37 6.39 7.84 5.82
CA SER A 37 6.18 7.99 4.38
C SER A 37 7.38 7.47 3.58
N LEU A 38 7.14 7.21 2.30
CA LEU A 38 8.20 6.94 1.34
C LEU A 38 8.98 8.23 1.03
N PRO A 39 10.24 8.14 0.56
CA PRO A 39 11.01 9.31 0.14
C PRO A 39 10.27 10.12 -0.93
N SER A 40 10.25 11.45 -0.80
CA SER A 40 9.50 12.35 -1.69
C SER A 40 9.94 12.30 -3.16
N ASN A 41 11.16 11.83 -3.44
CA ASN A 41 11.70 11.67 -4.79
C ASN A 41 11.33 10.33 -5.47
N PHE A 42 10.59 9.47 -4.78
CA PHE A 42 10.12 8.20 -5.31
C PHE A 42 8.75 8.36 -5.97
N SER A 43 8.67 8.14 -7.29
CA SER A 43 7.42 8.31 -8.05
C SER A 43 6.54 7.06 -8.05
N GLY A 44 7.12 5.87 -7.86
CA GLY A 44 6.39 4.61 -7.85
C GLY A 44 5.78 4.18 -9.20
N ASN A 45 6.03 4.90 -10.29
CA ASN A 45 5.39 4.67 -11.61
C ASN A 45 5.54 3.26 -12.16
N LYS A 46 6.64 2.59 -11.80
CA LYS A 46 7.01 1.27 -12.28
C LYS A 46 6.62 0.17 -11.28
N LEU A 47 6.11 0.53 -10.10
CA LEU A 47 5.81 -0.42 -9.04
C LEU A 47 4.63 -1.30 -9.42
N VAL A 48 4.82 -2.61 -9.32
CA VAL A 48 3.85 -3.66 -9.65
C VAL A 48 3.32 -4.31 -8.37
N VAL A 49 4.21 -4.54 -7.40
CA VAL A 49 3.87 -5.12 -6.09
C VAL A 49 4.33 -4.16 -5.00
N PHE A 50 3.39 -3.79 -4.12
CA PHE A 50 3.65 -2.91 -2.99
C PHE A 50 3.12 -3.54 -1.70
N ARG A 51 4.03 -4.10 -0.90
CA ARG A 51 3.73 -4.70 0.40
C ARG A 51 4.51 -4.00 1.49
N MET A 52 3.80 -3.53 2.49
CA MET A 52 4.36 -2.78 3.61
C MET A 52 3.70 -3.26 4.90
N HIS A 53 4.05 -4.46 5.36
CA HIS A 53 3.44 -5.00 6.57
C HIS A 53 3.88 -4.23 7.82
N ASN A 54 2.96 -4.09 8.79
CA ASN A 54 3.26 -3.51 10.10
C ASN A 54 4.00 -2.16 10.05
N ASN A 55 3.62 -1.29 9.11
CA ASN A 55 4.29 0.00 8.89
C ASN A 55 3.58 1.14 9.65
N PRO A 56 4.24 2.32 9.83
CA PRO A 56 3.70 3.44 10.59
C PRO A 56 2.95 4.47 9.73
N PHE A 57 2.59 4.15 8.48
CA PHE A 57 1.85 5.04 7.58
C PHE A 57 0.44 5.27 8.11
N LYS A 58 -0.02 6.52 8.03
CA LYS A 58 -1.42 6.89 8.25
C LYS A 58 -2.27 6.75 6.99
N GLU A 59 -1.66 6.98 5.85
CA GLU A 59 -2.25 6.90 4.53
C GLU A 59 -1.25 6.25 3.57
N MET A 60 -1.73 5.58 2.54
CA MET A 60 -0.88 5.14 1.44
C MET A 60 -0.25 6.37 0.75
N GLY A 61 1.07 6.52 0.86
CA GLY A 61 1.79 7.66 0.28
C GLY A 61 1.47 7.87 -1.20
N GLY A 62 1.17 9.11 -1.58
CA GLY A 62 0.74 9.50 -2.92
C GLY A 62 1.82 9.26 -3.98
N GLY A 63 1.67 8.18 -4.75
CA GLY A 63 2.43 7.88 -5.96
C GLY A 63 1.51 7.56 -7.12
N ARG A 64 2.04 7.58 -8.35
CA ARG A 64 1.29 7.18 -9.55
C ARG A 64 1.41 5.67 -9.73
N PHE A 65 0.47 4.91 -9.19
CA PHE A 65 0.51 3.44 -9.16
C PHE A 65 -0.13 2.77 -10.38
N GLN A 66 0.10 3.31 -11.57
CA GLN A 66 -0.55 2.87 -12.82
C GLN A 66 -0.29 1.39 -13.17
N ASN A 67 0.89 0.89 -12.80
CA ASN A 67 1.32 -0.49 -13.07
C ASN A 67 1.07 -1.45 -11.90
N MET A 68 0.47 -0.97 -10.81
CA MET A 68 0.32 -1.74 -9.59
C MET A 68 -0.75 -2.82 -9.76
N THR A 69 -0.43 -4.00 -9.27
CA THR A 69 -1.29 -5.19 -9.32
C THR A 69 -1.64 -5.70 -7.92
N ILE A 70 -0.77 -5.45 -6.93
CA ILE A 70 -0.95 -5.92 -5.55
C ILE A 70 -0.60 -4.80 -4.58
N ILE A 71 -1.51 -4.56 -3.63
CA ILE A 71 -1.29 -3.76 -2.43
C ILE A 71 -1.50 -4.65 -1.21
N ASP A 72 -0.54 -4.65 -0.28
CA ASP A 72 -0.67 -5.33 1.00
C ASP A 72 -0.15 -4.45 2.14
N PHE A 73 -1.07 -4.04 3.01
CA PHE A 73 -0.78 -3.27 4.21
C PHE A 73 -1.10 -4.06 5.49
N SER A 74 -1.14 -5.39 5.43
CA SER A 74 -1.54 -6.21 6.57
C SER A 74 -0.78 -5.86 7.85
N GLY A 75 -1.53 -5.79 8.96
CA GLY A 75 -1.02 -5.44 10.29
C GLY A 75 -0.65 -3.96 10.48
N SER A 76 -0.92 -3.08 9.51
CA SER A 76 -0.60 -1.65 9.63
C SER A 76 -1.61 -0.94 10.53
N LYS A 77 -1.33 -0.96 11.83
CA LYS A 77 -2.21 -0.42 12.87
C LYS A 77 -2.42 1.10 12.78
N PHE A 78 -1.55 1.84 12.10
CA PHE A 78 -1.67 3.31 12.01
C PHE A 78 -2.42 3.77 10.77
N LEU A 79 -2.69 2.87 9.82
CA LEU A 79 -3.36 3.18 8.57
C LEU A 79 -4.83 3.50 8.85
N THR A 80 -5.24 4.73 8.59
CA THR A 80 -6.62 5.20 8.82
C THR A 80 -7.43 5.30 7.53
N LYS A 81 -6.77 5.45 6.38
CA LYS A 81 -7.44 5.64 5.08
C LYS A 81 -6.71 4.96 3.92
N ILE A 82 -7.48 4.39 3.00
CA ILE A 82 -7.05 4.08 1.63
C ILE A 82 -7.52 5.19 0.69
N PRO A 83 -6.62 5.86 -0.05
CA PRO A 83 -6.97 6.96 -0.95
C PRO A 83 -7.60 6.47 -2.26
N ASP A 84 -7.89 7.42 -3.15
CA ASP A 84 -8.37 7.13 -4.50
C ASP A 84 -7.42 6.22 -5.28
N LEU A 85 -7.94 5.07 -5.74
CA LEU A 85 -7.24 4.07 -6.54
C LEU A 85 -7.66 4.07 -8.01
N SER A 86 -8.48 5.02 -8.47
CA SER A 86 -8.94 5.13 -9.88
C SER A 86 -7.80 5.12 -10.91
N ARG A 87 -6.61 5.58 -10.51
CA ARG A 87 -5.40 5.61 -11.33
C ARG A 87 -4.58 4.31 -11.31
N SER A 88 -5.11 3.24 -10.73
CA SER A 88 -4.49 1.91 -10.64
C SER A 88 -5.35 0.85 -11.34
N PRO A 89 -5.60 0.97 -12.67
CA PRO A 89 -6.56 0.13 -13.39
C PRO A 89 -6.13 -1.35 -13.50
N ASN A 90 -4.89 -1.66 -13.15
CA ASN A 90 -4.33 -3.01 -13.18
C ASN A 90 -4.36 -3.72 -11.83
N LEU A 91 -4.93 -3.09 -10.80
CA LEU A 91 -4.95 -3.61 -9.45
C LEU A 91 -5.85 -4.86 -9.37
N LYS A 92 -5.28 -5.95 -8.86
CA LYS A 92 -5.93 -7.26 -8.72
C LYS A 92 -6.18 -7.61 -7.27
N GLU A 93 -5.31 -7.17 -6.36
CA GLU A 93 -5.37 -7.55 -4.96
C GLU A 93 -5.13 -6.34 -4.04
N VAL A 94 -6.02 -6.19 -3.06
CA VAL A 94 -5.89 -5.26 -1.94
C VAL A 94 -6.06 -6.04 -0.65
N VAL A 95 -5.00 -6.10 0.16
CA VAL A 95 -4.96 -6.82 1.44
C VAL A 95 -4.73 -5.84 2.59
N LEU A 96 -5.73 -5.78 3.48
CA LEU A 96 -5.85 -4.84 4.60
C LEU A 96 -6.13 -5.59 5.92
N LYS A 97 -5.65 -6.84 6.01
CA LYS A 97 -5.89 -7.71 7.15
C LYS A 97 -5.31 -7.09 8.43
N SER A 98 -6.10 -7.07 9.50
CA SER A 98 -5.66 -6.56 10.81
C SER A 98 -5.20 -5.09 10.80
N CYS A 99 -5.71 -4.26 9.88
CA CYS A 99 -5.58 -2.81 9.91
C CYS A 99 -6.64 -2.20 10.86
N THR A 100 -6.39 -2.28 12.16
CA THR A 100 -7.42 -2.03 13.19
C THR A 100 -7.94 -0.60 13.27
N ASN A 101 -7.15 0.40 12.84
CA ASN A 101 -7.56 1.81 12.84
C ASN A 101 -8.05 2.31 11.47
N LEU A 102 -8.19 1.42 10.48
CA LEU A 102 -8.69 1.77 9.17
C LEU A 102 -10.18 2.13 9.26
N VAL A 103 -10.54 3.36 8.92
CA VAL A 103 -11.91 3.89 9.01
C VAL A 103 -12.49 4.30 7.66
N GLU A 104 -11.67 4.42 6.62
CA GLU A 104 -12.11 4.81 5.28
C GLU A 104 -11.36 4.02 4.20
N VAL A 105 -12.11 3.47 3.25
CA VAL A 105 -11.59 2.99 1.97
C VAL A 105 -12.30 3.79 0.88
N HIS A 106 -11.55 4.45 0.00
CA HIS A 106 -12.14 5.27 -1.04
C HIS A 106 -13.04 4.43 -1.98
N HIS A 107 -14.19 4.98 -2.35
CA HIS A 107 -15.21 4.31 -3.18
C HIS A 107 -14.67 3.82 -4.53
N SER A 108 -13.64 4.47 -5.08
CA SER A 108 -12.94 4.04 -6.31
C SER A 108 -12.54 2.56 -6.30
N VAL A 109 -12.31 1.95 -5.12
CA VAL A 109 -11.95 0.53 -5.00
C VAL A 109 -13.06 -0.36 -5.56
N GLY A 110 -14.33 0.00 -5.39
CA GLY A 110 -15.48 -0.72 -5.95
C GLY A 110 -15.60 -0.61 -7.48
N PHE A 111 -14.90 0.34 -8.10
CA PHE A 111 -14.91 0.57 -9.55
C PHE A 111 -13.67 0.00 -10.26
N LEU A 112 -12.89 -0.84 -9.60
CA LEU A 112 -11.70 -1.46 -10.19
C LEU A 112 -12.05 -2.76 -10.92
N ASP A 113 -12.17 -2.68 -12.25
CA ASP A 113 -12.59 -3.80 -13.12
C ASP A 113 -11.76 -5.09 -12.97
N LYS A 114 -10.48 -4.97 -12.60
CA LYS A 114 -9.55 -6.11 -12.48
C LYS A 114 -9.37 -6.60 -11.05
N LEU A 115 -10.03 -5.98 -10.08
CA LEU A 115 -9.89 -6.35 -8.68
C LEU A 115 -10.53 -7.72 -8.44
N VAL A 116 -9.71 -8.71 -8.10
CA VAL A 116 -10.13 -10.09 -7.81
C VAL A 116 -10.24 -10.33 -6.32
N THR A 117 -9.40 -9.66 -5.52
CA THR A 117 -9.36 -9.87 -4.06
C THR A 117 -9.33 -8.54 -3.32
N LEU A 118 -10.31 -8.37 -2.44
CA LEU A 118 -10.33 -7.34 -1.40
C LEU A 118 -10.44 -8.02 -0.04
N ASN A 119 -9.33 -8.08 0.70
CA ASN A 119 -9.28 -8.73 2.01
C ASN A 119 -9.19 -7.69 3.13
N CYS A 120 -10.30 -7.46 3.83
CA CYS A 120 -10.41 -6.53 4.95
C CYS A 120 -10.66 -7.26 6.28
N TRP A 121 -10.28 -8.54 6.40
CA TRP A 121 -10.58 -9.34 7.60
C TRP A 121 -9.89 -8.72 8.84
N ILE A 122 -10.67 -8.40 9.87
CA ILE A 122 -10.30 -7.60 11.07
C ILE A 122 -10.10 -6.10 10.75
N VAL A 123 -11.06 -5.48 10.06
CA VAL A 123 -11.30 -4.03 10.14
C VAL A 123 -12.51 -3.85 11.06
N LEU A 124 -12.29 -3.56 12.34
CA LEU A 124 -13.34 -3.46 13.38
C LEU A 124 -14.29 -2.24 13.22
N ASN A 125 -14.29 -1.58 12.06
CA ASN A 125 -15.13 -0.42 11.77
C ASN A 125 -15.89 -0.58 10.45
N LEU A 126 -17.08 -1.20 10.54
CA LEU A 126 -18.01 -1.48 9.43
C LEU A 126 -18.40 -0.25 8.58
N ARG A 127 -18.17 0.98 9.07
CA ARG A 127 -18.52 2.23 8.35
C ARG A 127 -17.69 2.45 7.07
N ALA A 128 -16.46 1.92 6.99
CA ALA A 128 -15.60 2.06 5.81
C ALA A 128 -16.15 1.25 4.61
N PHE A 129 -16.74 0.09 4.88
CA PHE A 129 -17.07 -0.91 3.87
C PHE A 129 -18.34 -0.55 3.10
N GLN A 130 -19.33 0.07 3.76
CA GLN A 130 -20.59 0.44 3.14
C GLN A 130 -20.43 1.50 2.03
N LYS A 131 -19.39 2.34 2.11
CA LYS A 131 -19.06 3.35 1.08
C LYS A 131 -18.16 2.84 -0.04
N ALA A 132 -17.45 1.73 0.17
CA ALA A 132 -16.50 1.22 -0.81
C ALA A 132 -17.17 0.43 -1.95
N LEU A 133 -18.42 -0.02 -1.73
CA LEU A 133 -19.19 -0.87 -2.65
C LEU A 133 -20.53 -0.25 -3.10
N SER A 134 -20.84 0.97 -2.62
CA SER A 134 -22.01 1.77 -3.01
C SER A 134 -21.65 2.75 -4.11
#